data_AF-A0A7C3K2P4-F1
#
_entry.id   AF-A0A7C3K2P4-F1
#
_cell.length_a   1.000
_cell.length_b   1.000
_cell.length_c   1.000
_cell.angle_alpha   90.00
_cell.angle_beta   90.00
_cell.angle_gamma   90.00
#
_symmetry.space_group_name_H-M   'P 1'
#
loop_
_entity.id
_entity.type
_entity.pdbx_description
1 polymer ?
#
loop_
_entity_poly.entity_id
_entity_poly.type
_entity_poly.pdbx_seq_one_letter_code
_entity_poly.pdbx_strand_id
1 'polypeptide(L)'
;MRRADQRSGREVEGSGIGTVERNIKVRSLGVRSSEKRKGESRIPIKNSEHRTHYSELSISKVMDLKERLNRLTSISKPPPAPPSPLVGEGEGGGDLRQRIDRLLEPKKVYRKREIIPVEQLVRGEIISTPDGEAFRISEYYPPDFRYGEMSLSEILNIPTYPAHLLTQDERLKELDFQKALFLDTETTGLSGGTGTFAFMVGLGFFERDGFSILQFFMRDYSEEKASLSLINELLKSFQFLITFNGKQYDIPLLETRFILNRTTSKIREMPNFDLLYPSRKIWKGAYENCRLVTLESQLLGMERGDDVPSEWIPQLYFEYVQTGNAQRITPVFYHNRMDILTMVALAGRIHLVYHDPLVARPRRGIEHLALRRLFW
;
A
#
# COMPACT_ATOMS: atom_id res chain seq x y z
N MET A 1 43.20 -19.92 -34.00
CA MET A 1 43.72 -19.38 -35.28
C MET A 1 42.86 -19.95 -36.41
N ARG A 2 42.06 -19.10 -37.09
CA ARG A 2 41.38 -19.23 -38.42
C ARG A 2 40.39 -20.42 -38.61
N ARG A 3 39.07 -20.16 -38.70
CA ARG A 3 38.24 -19.83 -39.91
C ARG A 3 38.23 -20.96 -40.96
N ALA A 4 37.08 -21.64 -41.15
CA ALA A 4 36.05 -21.41 -42.20
C ALA A 4 36.44 -22.13 -43.53
N ASP A 5 35.59 -22.67 -44.39
CA ASP A 5 34.18 -22.42 -44.70
C ASP A 5 33.69 -23.48 -45.74
N GLN A 6 32.37 -23.75 -45.78
CA GLN A 6 31.50 -23.97 -46.97
C GLN A 6 31.86 -25.05 -48.05
N ARG A 7 30.93 -25.84 -48.66
CA ARG A 7 29.67 -25.46 -49.33
C ARG A 7 28.92 -26.69 -49.94
N SER A 8 27.58 -26.55 -50.10
CA SER A 8 26.65 -27.11 -51.13
C SER A 8 26.52 -28.63 -51.33
N GLY A 9 25.33 -29.26 -51.52
CA GLY A 9 23.94 -28.81 -51.67
C GLY A 9 23.12 -29.84 -52.48
N ARG A 10 21.79 -29.90 -52.24
CA ARG A 10 20.68 -30.58 -53.00
C ARG A 10 20.57 -32.12 -52.90
N GLU A 11 19.42 -32.78 -52.87
CA GLU A 11 17.98 -32.53 -53.19
C GLU A 11 17.13 -33.63 -52.45
N VAL A 12 16.00 -33.32 -51.79
CA VAL A 12 14.57 -33.52 -52.19
C VAL A 12 13.96 -34.91 -51.87
N GLU A 13 12.95 -34.90 -50.99
CA GLU A 13 11.67 -35.67 -50.92
C GLU A 13 11.20 -35.66 -49.44
N GLY A 14 9.96 -35.37 -49.03
CA GLY A 14 8.70 -35.19 -49.74
C GLY A 14 7.57 -36.05 -49.15
N SER A 15 7.04 -35.75 -47.94
CA SER A 15 5.70 -36.12 -47.43
C SER A 15 5.61 -35.71 -45.94
N GLY A 16 4.62 -35.00 -45.39
CA GLY A 16 3.24 -34.74 -45.78
C GLY A 16 2.31 -35.17 -44.62
N ILE A 17 1.35 -34.31 -44.26
CA ILE A 17 0.22 -34.48 -43.30
C ILE A 17 0.56 -34.09 -41.83
N GLY A 18 -0.13 -33.17 -41.16
CA GLY A 18 -1.29 -32.35 -41.51
C GLY A 18 -1.64 -31.40 -40.34
N THR A 19 -1.76 -30.11 -40.64
CA THR A 19 -2.15 -29.05 -39.71
C THR A 19 -3.67 -28.91 -39.70
N VAL A 20 -4.30 -29.01 -38.52
CA VAL A 20 -5.73 -28.78 -38.34
C VAL A 20 -5.97 -27.31 -37.96
N GLU A 21 -6.24 -26.48 -38.96
CA GLU A 21 -6.81 -25.14 -38.76
C GLU A 21 -8.33 -25.26 -38.51
N ARG A 22 -8.80 -24.83 -37.34
CA ARG A 22 -10.24 -24.66 -37.07
C ARG A 22 -10.67 -23.25 -37.45
N ASN A 23 -11.29 -23.16 -38.63
CA ASN A 23 -12.09 -22.02 -39.06
C ASN A 23 -13.37 -21.90 -38.21
N ILE A 24 -13.47 -20.86 -37.37
CA ILE A 24 -14.74 -20.47 -36.74
C ILE A 24 -15.44 -19.45 -37.65
N LYS A 25 -16.52 -19.93 -38.27
CA LYS A 25 -17.39 -19.19 -39.18
C LYS A 25 -18.34 -18.29 -38.38
N VAL A 26 -18.08 -16.99 -38.40
CA VAL A 26 -19.00 -15.96 -37.87
C VAL A 26 -20.24 -15.92 -38.77
N ARG A 27 -21.41 -16.26 -38.21
CA ARG A 27 -22.71 -16.10 -38.89
C ARG A 27 -23.18 -14.66 -38.73
N SER A 28 -23.16 -13.93 -39.84
CA SER A 28 -23.89 -12.69 -40.05
C SER A 28 -25.39 -12.97 -40.14
N LEU A 29 -26.18 -12.37 -39.25
CA LEU A 29 -27.62 -12.17 -39.44
C LEU A 29 -27.85 -10.67 -39.63
N GLY A 30 -28.24 -10.32 -40.85
CA GLY A 30 -28.68 -8.98 -41.21
C GLY A 30 -30.19 -8.95 -41.49
N VAL A 31 -30.68 -7.72 -41.48
CA VAL A 31 -31.93 -7.21 -42.06
C VAL A 31 -33.19 -7.28 -41.17
N ARG A 32 -33.61 -6.14 -40.60
CA ARG A 32 -34.61 -5.25 -41.23
C ARG A 32 -34.75 -3.90 -40.51
N SER A 33 -34.62 -2.87 -41.34
CA SER A 33 -35.01 -1.48 -41.13
C SER A 33 -36.53 -1.32 -41.18
N SER A 34 -37.10 -0.46 -40.33
CA SER A 34 -38.34 0.26 -40.62
C SER A 34 -38.32 1.63 -39.95
N GLU A 35 -38.13 2.67 -40.76
CA GLU A 35 -38.60 4.03 -40.48
C GLU A 35 -40.13 4.04 -40.37
N LYS A 36 -40.73 4.87 -39.51
CA LYS A 36 -41.31 6.20 -39.87
C LYS A 36 -42.29 6.75 -38.80
N ARG A 37 -42.28 8.10 -38.72
CA ARG A 37 -43.26 9.08 -38.15
C ARG A 37 -43.09 9.41 -36.66
N LYS A 38 -42.55 10.59 -36.32
CA LYS A 38 -43.13 11.97 -36.35
C LYS A 38 -44.39 12.11 -35.49
N GLY A 39 -44.22 12.83 -34.38
CA GLY A 39 -45.27 13.41 -33.55
C GLY A 39 -44.65 14.48 -32.65
N GLU A 40 -44.51 15.69 -33.20
CA GLU A 40 -44.20 16.90 -32.43
C GLU A 40 -45.36 17.20 -31.47
N SER A 41 -45.03 17.60 -30.24
CA SER A 41 -45.88 18.57 -29.54
C SER A 41 -45.02 19.42 -28.60
N ARG A 42 -45.00 20.72 -28.91
CA ARG A 42 -44.29 21.79 -28.23
C ARG A 42 -45.22 22.46 -27.20
N ILE A 43 -44.68 22.71 -26.01
CA ILE A 43 -44.80 23.96 -25.19
C ILE A 43 -46.19 24.18 -24.51
N PRO A 44 -46.27 24.50 -23.19
CA PRO A 44 -45.65 25.72 -22.67
C PRO A 44 -44.94 25.69 -21.32
N ILE A 45 -43.89 26.52 -21.29
CA ILE A 45 -43.29 27.16 -20.13
C ILE A 45 -44.36 28.05 -19.48
N LYS A 46 -44.62 27.84 -18.18
CA LYS A 46 -45.15 28.87 -17.31
C LYS A 46 -44.27 28.96 -16.07
N ASN A 47 -43.66 30.13 -15.95
CA ASN A 47 -43.03 30.66 -14.75
C ASN A 47 -44.05 30.70 -13.61
N SER A 48 -43.65 30.26 -12.43
CA SER A 48 -44.17 30.82 -11.19
C SER A 48 -43.02 30.96 -10.21
N GLU A 49 -42.81 32.21 -9.84
CA GLU A 49 -41.81 32.75 -8.95
C GLU A 49 -41.98 32.20 -7.54
N HIS A 50 -40.88 31.81 -6.90
CA HIS A 50 -40.75 32.06 -5.46
C HIS A 50 -39.31 32.50 -5.18
N ARG A 51 -39.18 33.81 -4.98
CA ARG A 51 -38.00 34.50 -4.48
C ARG A 51 -37.82 34.21 -2.99
N THR A 52 -36.63 33.70 -2.67
CA THR A 52 -35.70 34.18 -1.63
C THR A 52 -36.26 34.79 -0.33
N HIS A 53 -35.91 34.15 0.77
CA HIS A 53 -35.30 34.80 1.94
C HIS A 53 -34.46 33.76 2.66
N TYR A 54 -33.13 33.83 2.59
CA TYR A 54 -32.26 33.64 3.76
C TYR A 54 -30.95 34.38 3.49
N SER A 55 -30.74 35.35 4.36
CA SER A 55 -29.71 36.37 4.37
C SER A 55 -28.33 35.83 4.74
N GLU A 56 -27.35 36.51 4.18
CA GLU A 56 -25.96 36.67 4.58
C GLU A 56 -25.70 36.52 6.09
N LEU A 57 -24.65 35.78 6.44
CA LEU A 57 -23.69 36.06 7.54
C LEU A 57 -22.51 35.08 7.34
N SER A 58 -21.45 35.52 6.66
CA SER A 58 -20.19 35.97 7.28
C SER A 58 -19.49 34.93 8.17
N ILE A 59 -18.38 34.41 7.63
CA ILE A 59 -17.00 34.46 8.18
C ILE A 59 -16.82 34.15 9.67
N SER A 60 -15.81 33.32 9.95
CA SER A 60 -15.14 33.06 11.24
C SER A 60 -15.64 31.86 12.06
N LYS A 61 -15.01 30.71 11.81
CA LYS A 61 -14.78 29.70 12.86
C LYS A 61 -13.46 28.97 12.67
N VAL A 62 -12.38 29.76 12.56
CA VAL A 62 -11.06 29.34 13.04
C VAL A 62 -11.08 29.67 14.54
N MET A 63 -11.41 28.66 15.34
CA MET A 63 -11.44 28.78 16.80
C MET A 63 -10.00 28.60 17.29
N ASP A 64 -9.46 29.66 17.89
CA ASP A 64 -8.07 29.83 18.31
C ASP A 64 -7.65 28.78 19.36
N LEU A 65 -6.60 28.00 19.05
CA LEU A 65 -6.02 27.01 19.96
C LEU A 65 -5.49 27.63 21.27
N LYS A 66 -5.19 28.93 21.30
CA LYS A 66 -4.78 29.63 22.54
C LYS A 66 -5.90 29.73 23.57
N GLU A 67 -7.16 29.80 23.14
CA GLU A 67 -8.30 29.97 24.03
C GLU A 67 -8.68 28.66 24.77
N ARG A 68 -8.39 27.50 24.14
CA ARG A 68 -8.49 26.18 24.79
C ARG A 68 -7.36 25.92 25.79
N LEU A 69 -6.16 26.45 25.53
CA LEU A 69 -5.00 26.27 26.41
C LEU A 69 -5.13 27.08 27.72
N ASN A 70 -5.75 28.27 27.67
CA ASN A 70 -6.00 29.10 28.85
C ASN A 70 -7.15 28.60 29.76
N ARG A 71 -7.98 27.66 29.29
CA ARG A 71 -9.04 27.03 30.12
C ARG A 71 -8.57 25.80 30.90
N LEU A 72 -7.36 25.30 30.63
CA LEU A 72 -6.77 24.13 31.31
C LEU A 72 -5.74 24.51 32.39
N THR A 73 -5.39 25.79 32.55
CA THR A 73 -4.38 26.26 33.51
C THR A 73 -4.93 27.00 34.73
N SER A 74 -6.25 27.05 34.93
CA SER A 74 -6.85 27.58 36.17
C SER A 74 -7.29 26.47 37.12
N ILE A 75 -6.34 25.71 37.66
CA ILE A 75 -6.55 24.98 38.91
C ILE A 75 -6.07 25.87 40.06
N SER A 76 -7.05 26.27 40.86
CA SER A 76 -6.94 27.08 42.07
C SER A 76 -6.03 26.40 43.12
N LYS A 77 -5.15 27.20 43.70
CA LYS A 77 -4.32 26.90 44.86
C LYS A 77 -5.22 26.54 46.06
N PRO A 78 -4.99 25.44 46.81
CA PRO A 78 -5.80 25.15 48.00
C PRO A 78 -5.52 26.18 49.12
N PRO A 79 -6.53 26.53 49.95
CA PRO A 79 -6.37 27.50 51.02
C PRO A 79 -5.51 26.96 52.17
N PRO A 80 -4.85 27.83 52.97
CA PRO A 80 -4.00 27.41 54.07
C PRO A 80 -4.82 26.81 55.22
N ALA A 81 -4.31 25.72 55.81
CA ALA A 81 -4.88 25.10 56.99
C ALA A 81 -4.75 26.01 58.24
N PRO A 82 -5.70 25.97 59.19
CA PRO A 82 -5.64 26.78 60.40
C PRO A 82 -4.58 26.25 61.39
N PRO A 83 -4.01 27.10 62.25
CA PRO A 83 -2.97 26.70 63.19
C PRO A 83 -3.56 25.85 64.32
N SER A 84 -2.97 24.68 64.59
CA SER A 84 -3.13 24.00 65.87
C SER A 84 -1.97 24.38 66.81
N PRO A 85 -2.25 24.70 68.08
CA PRO A 85 -1.24 25.03 69.06
C PRO A 85 -0.68 23.75 69.71
N LEU A 86 0.50 23.92 70.31
CA LEU A 86 1.13 23.14 71.39
C LEU A 86 2.50 22.57 71.02
N VAL A 87 3.48 23.26 71.59
CA VAL A 87 4.83 22.83 71.95
C VAL A 87 4.80 21.50 72.68
N GLY A 88 5.73 20.61 72.33
CA GLY A 88 6.03 19.39 73.07
C GLY A 88 7.36 18.81 72.61
N GLU A 89 8.36 18.93 73.47
CA GLU A 89 9.73 18.44 73.32
C GLU A 89 9.77 16.93 73.08
N GLY A 90 10.70 16.48 72.22
CA GLY A 90 10.89 15.07 71.90
C GLY A 90 12.03 14.88 70.90
N GLU A 91 13.25 14.91 71.41
CA GLU A 91 14.46 14.48 70.71
C GLU A 91 14.27 13.04 70.16
N GLY A 92 14.27 12.86 68.83
CA GLY A 92 14.20 11.53 68.20
C GLY A 92 13.50 11.47 66.85
N GLY A 93 12.71 12.49 66.47
CA GLY A 93 11.93 12.47 65.22
C GLY A 93 12.71 12.76 63.93
N GLY A 94 13.92 13.33 64.02
CA GLY A 94 14.72 13.70 62.86
C GLY A 94 15.31 12.50 62.11
N ASP A 95 15.71 11.46 62.84
CA ASP A 95 16.42 10.30 62.29
C ASP A 95 15.48 9.34 61.54
N LEU A 96 14.23 9.22 62.00
CA LEU A 96 13.18 8.44 61.33
C LEU A 96 12.69 9.07 60.04
N ARG A 97 12.52 10.40 60.00
CA ARG A 97 12.17 11.12 58.76
C ARG A 97 13.30 11.04 57.73
N GLN A 98 14.55 11.23 58.13
CA GLN A 98 15.69 11.08 57.23
C GLN A 98 15.89 9.64 56.73
N ARG A 99 15.59 8.63 57.55
CA ARG A 99 15.59 7.21 57.13
C ARG A 99 14.46 6.89 56.16
N ILE A 100 13.26 7.40 56.41
CA ILE A 100 12.11 7.21 55.52
C ILE A 100 12.37 7.94 54.19
N ASP A 101 12.92 9.14 54.19
CA ASP A 101 13.28 9.86 52.97
C ASP A 101 14.36 9.12 52.16
N ARG A 102 15.36 8.50 52.81
CA ARG A 102 16.35 7.63 52.12
C ARG A 102 15.77 6.31 51.59
N LEU A 103 14.71 5.79 52.21
CA LEU A 103 14.02 4.57 51.76
C LEU A 103 12.97 4.86 50.68
N LEU A 104 12.42 6.08 50.67
CA LEU A 104 11.43 6.56 49.70
C LEU A 104 12.05 7.31 48.53
N GLU A 105 13.36 7.59 48.52
CA GLU A 105 14.07 7.99 47.31
C GLU A 105 13.90 6.87 46.26
N PRO A 106 13.11 7.09 45.20
CA PRO A 106 13.06 6.12 44.13
C PRO A 106 14.46 6.12 43.53
N LYS A 107 15.24 5.06 43.80
CA LYS A 107 16.40 4.74 42.98
C LYS A 107 15.89 4.62 41.57
N LYS A 108 15.97 5.71 40.80
CA LYS A 108 15.80 5.69 39.36
C LYS A 108 16.94 4.82 38.87
N VAL A 109 16.68 3.52 38.80
CA VAL A 109 17.51 2.59 38.07
C VAL A 109 17.36 3.03 36.63
N TYR A 110 18.21 3.96 36.20
CA TYR A 110 18.41 4.26 34.79
C TYR A 110 19.02 3.00 34.19
N ARG A 111 18.18 2.00 33.90
CA ARG A 111 18.54 0.92 32.99
C ARG A 111 18.80 1.62 31.67
N LYS A 112 20.07 1.82 31.33
CA LYS A 112 20.50 2.27 30.01
C LYS A 112 19.86 1.28 29.03
N ARG A 113 18.79 1.70 28.34
CA ARG A 113 18.16 0.85 27.33
C ARG A 113 19.23 0.57 26.29
N GLU A 114 19.45 -0.71 26.02
CA GLU A 114 20.38 -1.13 25.00
C GLU A 114 19.83 -0.64 23.65
N ILE A 115 20.64 0.11 22.91
CA ILE A 115 20.30 0.59 21.57
C ILE A 115 20.69 -0.53 20.62
N ILE A 116 19.69 -1.18 20.04
CA ILE A 116 19.91 -2.26 19.07
C ILE A 116 19.79 -1.68 17.66
N PRO A 117 20.85 -1.70 16.85
CA PRO A 117 20.80 -1.21 15.48
C PRO A 117 19.97 -2.15 14.58
N VAL A 118 19.46 -1.63 13.46
CA VAL A 118 18.50 -2.37 12.61
C VAL A 118 19.12 -3.60 11.97
N GLU A 119 20.40 -3.55 11.66
CA GLU A 119 21.20 -4.60 11.02
C GLU A 119 21.33 -5.85 11.89
N GLN A 120 21.11 -5.73 13.21
CA GLN A 120 21.11 -6.87 14.13
C GLN A 120 19.74 -7.55 14.23
N LEU A 121 18.66 -6.86 13.86
CA LEU A 121 17.28 -7.35 13.98
C LEU A 121 16.71 -7.79 12.64
N VAL A 122 17.16 -7.18 11.55
CA VAL A 122 16.66 -7.42 10.19
C VAL A 122 17.83 -7.77 9.30
N ARG A 123 17.74 -8.92 8.63
CA ARG A 123 18.76 -9.40 7.69
C ARG A 123 18.67 -8.60 6.38
N GLY A 124 19.43 -7.52 6.31
CA GLY A 124 19.56 -6.68 5.11
C GLY A 124 21.00 -6.53 4.64
N GLU A 125 21.14 -5.87 3.50
CA GLU A 125 22.38 -5.62 2.79
C GLU A 125 22.57 -4.10 2.65
N ILE A 126 23.80 -3.62 2.83
CA ILE A 126 24.15 -2.23 2.54
C ILE A 126 24.70 -2.17 1.13
N ILE A 127 24.08 -1.36 0.28
CA ILE A 127 24.44 -1.19 -1.13
C ILE A 127 25.07 0.19 -1.30
N SER A 128 26.35 0.21 -1.67
CA SER A 128 27.04 1.45 -2.02
C SER A 128 26.68 1.89 -3.43
N THR A 129 26.25 3.15 -3.57
CA THR A 129 25.95 3.81 -4.84
C THR A 129 26.80 5.08 -4.97
N PRO A 130 26.90 5.69 -6.16
CA PRO A 130 27.50 7.02 -6.30
C PRO A 130 26.83 8.12 -5.46
N ASP A 131 25.59 7.90 -5.03
CA ASP A 131 24.77 8.84 -4.28
C ASP A 131 24.75 8.57 -2.76
N GLY A 132 25.53 7.59 -2.27
CA GLY A 132 25.58 7.19 -0.87
C GLY A 132 25.25 5.71 -0.67
N GLU A 133 24.98 5.33 0.58
CA GLU A 133 24.56 3.97 0.95
C GLU A 133 23.04 3.85 1.01
N ALA A 134 22.53 2.65 0.71
CA ALA A 134 21.14 2.28 0.90
C ALA A 134 21.06 0.93 1.60
N PHE A 135 20.15 0.80 2.58
CA PHE A 135 19.87 -0.47 3.23
C PHE A 135 18.70 -1.19 2.53
N ARG A 136 18.95 -2.42 2.06
CA ARG A 136 18.00 -3.24 1.31
C ARG A 136 17.81 -4.60 1.94
N ILE A 137 16.57 -5.02 2.11
CA ILE A 137 16.20 -6.37 2.53
C ILE A 137 15.70 -7.12 1.30
N SER A 138 16.00 -8.41 1.22
CA SER A 138 15.51 -9.30 0.16
C SER A 138 14.90 -10.56 0.77
N GLU A 139 13.71 -10.90 0.32
CA GLU A 139 12.99 -12.11 0.69
C GLU A 139 12.52 -12.82 -0.59
N TYR A 140 12.61 -14.14 -0.59
CA TYR A 140 12.23 -14.97 -1.72
C TYR A 140 11.20 -16.02 -1.31
N TYR A 141 10.18 -16.20 -2.14
CA TYR A 141 9.11 -17.16 -1.97
C TYR A 141 9.10 -18.14 -3.13
N PRO A 142 9.14 -19.46 -2.86
CA PRO A 142 9.12 -20.49 -3.90
C PRO A 142 7.76 -20.50 -4.61
N PRO A 143 7.65 -21.08 -5.82
CA PRO A 143 6.48 -20.92 -6.68
C PRO A 143 5.24 -21.67 -6.15
N ASP A 144 5.45 -22.67 -5.29
CA ASP A 144 4.42 -23.42 -4.58
C ASP A 144 3.97 -22.75 -3.28
N PHE A 145 4.63 -21.68 -2.84
CA PHE A 145 4.20 -20.89 -1.68
C PHE A 145 2.77 -20.40 -1.88
N ARG A 146 1.94 -20.60 -0.84
CA ARG A 146 0.51 -20.27 -0.87
C ARG A 146 0.24 -19.09 0.04
N TYR A 147 -0.50 -18.11 -0.50
CA TYR A 147 -1.02 -17.00 0.28
C TYR A 147 -2.50 -16.82 -0.06
N GLY A 148 -3.36 -17.02 0.94
CA GLY A 148 -4.80 -17.22 0.71
C GLY A 148 -5.09 -18.57 0.04
N GLU A 149 -5.92 -18.56 -1.01
CA GLU A 149 -6.42 -19.78 -1.67
C GLU A 149 -5.56 -20.25 -2.86
N MET A 150 -4.54 -19.49 -3.26
CA MET A 150 -3.73 -19.76 -4.45
C MET A 150 -2.24 -19.80 -4.10
N SER A 151 -1.50 -20.63 -4.85
CA SER A 151 -0.04 -20.56 -4.92
C SER A 151 0.42 -19.42 -5.81
N LEU A 152 1.65 -18.97 -5.61
CA LEU A 152 2.27 -17.94 -6.46
C LEU A 152 2.32 -18.37 -7.94
N SER A 153 2.57 -19.64 -8.22
CA SER A 153 2.52 -20.19 -9.58
C SER A 153 1.12 -20.17 -10.20
N GLU A 154 0.07 -20.48 -9.43
CA GLU A 154 -1.31 -20.36 -9.91
C GLU A 154 -1.67 -18.90 -10.22
N ILE A 155 -1.22 -17.95 -9.38
CA ILE A 155 -1.44 -16.52 -9.60
C ILE A 155 -0.70 -16.04 -10.85
N LEU A 156 0.56 -16.45 -11.03
CA LEU A 156 1.37 -16.04 -12.18
C LEU A 156 0.74 -16.44 -13.53
N ASN A 157 0.06 -17.59 -13.56
CA ASN A 157 -0.51 -18.16 -14.78
C ASN A 157 -1.98 -17.78 -15.02
N ILE A 158 -2.58 -16.94 -14.17
CA ILE A 158 -3.98 -16.55 -14.34
C ILE A 158 -4.16 -15.55 -15.49
N PRO A 159 -5.23 -15.64 -16.30
CA PRO A 159 -5.49 -14.65 -17.33
C PRO A 159 -5.70 -13.24 -16.76
N THR A 160 -4.97 -12.26 -17.30
CA THR A 160 -4.87 -10.89 -16.79
C THR A 160 -5.75 -9.87 -17.53
N TYR A 161 -6.47 -10.27 -18.59
CA TYR A 161 -7.40 -9.39 -19.31
C TYR A 161 -8.48 -8.72 -18.42
N PRO A 162 -8.92 -9.28 -17.28
CA PRO A 162 -9.82 -8.56 -16.37
C PRO A 162 -9.31 -7.17 -15.95
N ALA A 163 -7.99 -6.95 -15.87
CA ALA A 163 -7.43 -5.68 -15.43
C ALA A 163 -7.90 -4.50 -16.28
N HIS A 164 -7.80 -4.60 -17.61
CA HIS A 164 -8.20 -3.50 -18.50
C HIS A 164 -9.73 -3.30 -18.52
N LEU A 165 -10.52 -4.36 -18.39
CA LEU A 165 -11.98 -4.28 -18.35
C LEU A 165 -12.48 -3.64 -17.04
N LEU A 166 -11.90 -4.03 -15.92
CA LEU A 166 -12.28 -3.54 -14.59
C LEU A 166 -11.85 -2.08 -14.37
N THR A 167 -10.74 -1.65 -14.97
CA THR A 167 -10.21 -0.28 -14.83
C THR A 167 -10.61 0.66 -15.97
N GLN A 168 -11.03 0.11 -17.12
CA GLN A 168 -11.24 0.85 -18.38
C GLN A 168 -9.96 1.56 -18.87
N ASP A 169 -8.80 0.93 -18.64
CA ASP A 169 -7.50 1.41 -19.12
C ASP A 169 -6.91 0.43 -20.14
N GLU A 170 -6.96 0.79 -21.42
CA GLU A 170 -6.45 -0.04 -22.53
C GLU A 170 -4.96 -0.36 -22.40
N ARG A 171 -4.20 0.44 -21.64
CA ARG A 171 -2.77 0.17 -21.41
C ARG A 171 -2.55 -1.07 -20.56
N LEU A 172 -3.57 -1.56 -19.83
CA LEU A 172 -3.51 -2.78 -19.03
C LEU A 172 -3.98 -4.03 -19.80
N LYS A 173 -4.28 -3.91 -21.09
CA LYS A 173 -4.79 -5.04 -21.90
C LYS A 173 -3.82 -6.21 -21.98
N GLU A 174 -2.53 -5.90 -22.02
CA GLU A 174 -1.43 -6.86 -22.07
C GLU A 174 -0.68 -6.97 -20.73
N LEU A 175 -1.38 -6.69 -19.61
CA LEU A 175 -0.80 -6.84 -18.28
C LEU A 175 -0.18 -8.23 -18.12
N ASP A 176 1.08 -8.29 -17.77
CA ASP A 176 1.82 -9.53 -17.55
C ASP A 176 2.45 -9.47 -16.16
N PHE A 177 2.10 -10.40 -15.27
CA PHE A 177 2.62 -10.43 -13.90
C PHE A 177 4.14 -10.65 -13.85
N GLN A 178 4.77 -11.28 -14.86
CA GLN A 178 6.24 -11.37 -14.94
C GLN A 178 6.89 -10.03 -15.27
N LYS A 179 6.13 -9.06 -15.78
CA LYS A 179 6.59 -7.71 -16.14
C LYS A 179 5.98 -6.64 -15.23
N ALA A 180 5.32 -7.05 -14.16
CA ALA A 180 4.67 -6.17 -13.20
C ALA A 180 5.51 -6.05 -11.93
N LEU A 181 5.53 -4.84 -11.37
CA LEU A 181 6.12 -4.54 -10.09
C LEU A 181 5.01 -4.19 -9.10
N PHE A 182 4.87 -4.99 -8.05
CA PHE A 182 4.02 -4.70 -6.90
C PHE A 182 4.72 -3.66 -6.04
N LEU A 183 4.03 -2.59 -5.68
CA LEU A 183 4.64 -1.45 -5.00
C LEU A 183 3.76 -0.96 -3.84
N ASP A 184 4.39 -0.81 -2.68
CA ASP A 184 3.79 -0.31 -1.45
C ASP A 184 4.83 0.54 -0.68
N THR A 185 4.40 1.61 -0.02
CA THR A 185 5.30 2.52 0.70
C THR A 185 4.85 2.80 2.14
N GLU A 186 5.84 2.89 3.04
CA GLU A 186 5.63 3.46 4.36
C GLU A 186 6.22 4.86 4.43
N THR A 187 5.46 5.77 5.04
CA THR A 187 5.71 7.20 4.89
C THR A 187 5.75 7.93 6.22
N THR A 188 6.48 9.04 6.28
CA THR A 188 6.57 9.86 7.50
C THR A 188 5.30 10.68 7.78
N GLY A 189 4.27 10.59 6.94
CA GLY A 189 3.01 11.31 7.14
C GLY A 189 1.96 11.01 6.08
N LEU A 190 0.69 11.21 6.44
CA LEU A 190 -0.47 10.84 5.61
C LEU A 190 -0.85 11.89 4.55
N SER A 191 -0.22 13.06 4.59
CA SER A 191 -0.67 14.24 3.83
C SER A 191 0.03 14.46 2.49
N GLY A 192 0.96 13.58 2.08
CA GLY A 192 1.58 13.58 0.75
C GLY A 192 2.33 14.85 0.33
N GLY A 193 2.53 15.81 1.24
CA GLY A 193 3.24 17.06 0.95
C GLY A 193 4.75 16.84 0.76
N THR A 194 5.47 17.86 0.30
CA THR A 194 6.93 17.81 -0.01
C THR A 194 7.82 17.44 1.19
N GLY A 195 7.31 17.59 2.42
CA GLY A 195 7.99 17.14 3.65
C GLY A 195 7.78 15.66 4.01
N THR A 196 6.97 14.93 3.22
CA THR A 196 6.73 13.50 3.43
C THR A 196 7.83 12.70 2.73
N PHE A 197 8.42 11.76 3.47
CA PHE A 197 9.42 10.83 2.95
C PHE A 197 8.81 9.44 2.88
N ALA A 198 9.13 8.69 1.82
CA ALA A 198 8.88 7.25 1.76
C ALA A 198 10.09 6.56 2.41
N PHE A 199 10.06 6.40 3.73
CA PHE A 199 11.19 5.83 4.47
C PHE A 199 11.30 4.31 4.24
N MET A 200 10.22 3.68 3.78
CA MET A 200 10.22 2.31 3.31
C MET A 200 9.57 2.23 1.94
N VAL A 201 10.23 1.60 0.98
CA VAL A 201 9.66 1.26 -0.32
C VAL A 201 9.78 -0.24 -0.52
N GLY A 202 8.64 -0.92 -0.48
CA GLY A 202 8.53 -2.34 -0.71
C GLY A 202 8.16 -2.63 -2.16
N LEU A 203 8.91 -3.53 -2.80
CA LEU A 203 8.80 -3.87 -4.20
C LEU A 203 8.75 -5.40 -4.37
N GLY A 204 7.64 -5.91 -4.88
CA GLY A 204 7.45 -7.34 -5.16
C GLY A 204 7.42 -7.63 -6.66
N PHE A 205 8.04 -8.70 -7.12
CA PHE A 205 7.99 -9.10 -8.52
C PHE A 205 8.22 -10.61 -8.70
N PHE A 206 7.64 -11.14 -9.78
CA PHE A 206 7.86 -12.53 -10.16
C PHE A 206 9.21 -12.69 -10.86
N GLU A 207 9.98 -13.68 -10.42
CA GLU A 207 11.16 -14.18 -11.10
C GLU A 207 10.86 -15.54 -11.75
N ARG A 208 11.80 -16.10 -12.53
CA ARG A 208 11.55 -17.33 -13.30
C ARG A 208 11.15 -18.52 -12.43
N ASP A 209 11.58 -18.54 -11.18
CA ASP A 209 11.41 -19.64 -10.25
C ASP A 209 10.65 -19.25 -8.97
N GLY A 210 10.09 -18.05 -8.84
CA GLY A 210 9.39 -17.67 -7.60
C GLY A 210 8.96 -16.21 -7.56
N PHE A 211 8.83 -15.67 -6.35
CA PHE A 211 8.50 -14.27 -6.12
C PHE A 211 9.49 -13.65 -5.15
N SER A 212 10.06 -12.52 -5.55
CA SER A 212 11.02 -11.77 -4.77
C SER A 212 10.37 -10.51 -4.22
N ILE A 213 10.65 -10.20 -2.96
CA ILE A 213 10.33 -8.92 -2.32
C ILE A 213 11.64 -8.24 -1.95
N LEU A 214 11.79 -6.99 -2.40
CA LEU A 214 12.84 -6.08 -2.00
C LEU A 214 12.23 -4.97 -1.16
N GLN A 215 12.84 -4.67 -0.02
CA GLN A 215 12.44 -3.55 0.82
C GLN A 215 13.62 -2.61 0.99
N PHE A 216 13.48 -1.38 0.50
CA PHE A 216 14.44 -0.31 0.72
C PHE A 216 14.02 0.46 1.95
N PHE A 217 14.84 0.45 2.99
CA PHE A 217 14.56 1.13 4.25
C PHE A 217 15.63 2.18 4.51
N MET A 218 15.19 3.41 4.77
CA MET A 218 16.08 4.52 5.08
C MET A 218 16.43 4.48 6.57
N ARG A 219 17.69 4.20 6.91
CA ARG A 219 18.18 4.26 8.30
C ARG A 219 18.23 5.70 8.82
N ASP A 220 18.48 6.63 7.90
CA ASP A 220 18.36 8.06 8.09
C ASP A 220 17.99 8.75 6.77
N TYR A 221 17.71 10.05 6.83
CA TYR A 221 17.24 10.80 5.65
C TYR A 221 18.26 10.94 4.52
N SER A 222 19.56 10.76 4.79
CA SER A 222 20.62 10.87 3.77
C SER A 222 20.61 9.71 2.78
N GLU A 223 20.05 8.55 3.16
CA GLU A 223 19.98 7.35 2.32
C GLU A 223 18.91 7.44 1.22
N GLU A 224 18.08 8.48 1.22
CA GLU A 224 16.99 8.63 0.25
C GLU A 224 17.50 8.57 -1.19
N LYS A 225 18.54 9.36 -1.49
CA LYS A 225 19.01 9.52 -2.87
C LYS A 225 19.57 8.21 -3.42
N ALA A 226 20.36 7.51 -2.62
CA ALA A 226 20.88 6.19 -2.95
C ALA A 226 19.75 5.16 -3.15
N SER A 227 18.76 5.16 -2.26
CA SER A 227 17.60 4.26 -2.34
C SER A 227 16.78 4.52 -3.61
N LEU A 228 16.45 5.79 -3.88
CA LEU A 228 15.73 6.17 -5.10
C LEU A 228 16.50 5.82 -6.36
N SER A 229 17.83 5.98 -6.37
CA SER A 229 18.67 5.59 -7.51
C SER A 229 18.51 4.10 -7.84
N LEU A 230 18.60 3.23 -6.82
CA LEU A 230 18.41 1.78 -6.97
C LEU A 230 16.98 1.42 -7.41
N ILE A 231 15.97 2.05 -6.80
CA ILE A 231 14.57 1.85 -7.18
C ILE A 231 14.33 2.28 -8.63
N ASN A 232 14.92 3.40 -9.07
CA ASN A 232 14.78 3.89 -10.44
C ASN A 232 15.40 2.93 -11.46
N GLU A 233 16.58 2.35 -11.16
CA GLU A 233 17.17 1.32 -11.99
C GLU A 233 16.29 0.06 -12.06
N LEU A 234 15.73 -0.37 -10.93
CA LEU A 234 14.84 -1.53 -10.90
C LEU A 234 13.56 -1.30 -11.73
N LEU A 235 12.93 -0.12 -11.59
CA LEU A 235 11.72 0.26 -12.33
C LEU A 235 11.90 0.10 -13.85
N LYS A 236 13.11 0.33 -14.39
CA LYS A 236 13.39 0.19 -15.83
C LYS A 236 13.10 -1.22 -16.36
N SER A 237 13.24 -2.25 -15.52
CA SER A 237 13.04 -3.66 -15.90
C SER A 237 11.57 -4.07 -16.00
N PHE A 238 10.64 -3.24 -15.51
CA PHE A 238 9.21 -3.54 -15.46
C PHE A 238 8.40 -2.64 -16.39
N GLN A 239 7.23 -3.14 -16.80
CA GLN A 239 6.31 -2.44 -17.69
C GLN A 239 5.06 -1.94 -16.96
N PHE A 240 4.64 -2.68 -15.93
CA PHE A 240 3.40 -2.42 -15.20
C PHE A 240 3.67 -2.18 -13.71
N LEU A 241 2.81 -1.38 -13.09
CA LEU A 241 2.72 -1.29 -11.64
C LEU A 241 1.46 -2.00 -11.16
N ILE A 242 1.53 -2.62 -9.99
CA ILE A 242 0.38 -3.11 -9.24
C ILE A 242 0.48 -2.52 -7.84
N THR A 243 -0.57 -1.82 -7.41
CA THR A 243 -0.58 -1.10 -6.13
C THR A 243 -1.92 -1.26 -5.45
N PHE A 244 -2.01 -0.93 -4.17
CA PHE A 244 -3.28 -0.81 -3.47
C PHE A 244 -3.48 0.63 -3.05
N ASN A 245 -4.36 1.36 -3.74
CA ASN A 245 -4.54 2.81 -3.58
C ASN A 245 -3.32 3.66 -4.02
N GLY A 246 -2.29 3.06 -4.62
CA GLY A 246 -1.05 3.77 -4.95
C GLY A 246 -1.17 4.77 -6.09
N LYS A 247 -2.26 4.74 -6.87
CA LYS A 247 -2.56 5.80 -7.84
C LYS A 247 -2.72 7.16 -7.16
N GLN A 248 -3.27 7.19 -5.95
CA GLN A 248 -3.53 8.43 -5.20
C GLN A 248 -2.43 8.75 -4.18
N TYR A 249 -1.64 7.76 -3.76
CA TYR A 249 -0.70 7.90 -2.64
C TYR A 249 0.74 7.60 -3.05
N ASP A 250 1.10 6.33 -3.27
CA ASP A 250 2.49 5.91 -3.46
C ASP A 250 3.15 6.52 -4.71
N ILE A 251 2.46 6.50 -5.86
CA ILE A 251 3.02 6.96 -7.14
C ILE A 251 3.27 8.48 -7.11
N PRO A 252 2.31 9.35 -6.76
CA PRO A 252 2.56 10.79 -6.62
C PRO A 252 3.64 11.13 -5.60
N LEU A 253 3.71 10.39 -4.48
CA LEU A 253 4.74 10.58 -3.48
C LEU A 253 6.12 10.29 -4.05
N LEU A 254 6.33 9.10 -4.61
CA LEU A 254 7.62 8.69 -5.17
C LEU A 254 8.03 9.58 -6.33
N GLU A 255 7.11 9.98 -7.21
CA GLU A 255 7.39 10.97 -8.26
C GLU A 255 7.91 12.28 -7.67
N THR A 256 7.26 12.81 -6.63
CA THR A 256 7.72 14.02 -5.95
C THR A 256 9.12 13.82 -5.37
N ARG A 257 9.41 12.66 -4.76
CA ARG A 257 10.74 12.34 -4.22
C ARG A 257 11.80 12.26 -5.32
N PHE A 258 11.48 11.67 -6.47
CA PHE A 258 12.36 11.63 -7.63
C PHE A 258 12.68 13.04 -8.16
N ILE A 259 11.65 13.90 -8.29
CA ILE A 259 11.82 15.29 -8.73
C ILE A 259 12.71 16.07 -7.77
N LEU A 260 12.48 15.97 -6.45
CA LEU A 260 13.28 16.65 -5.43
C LEU A 260 14.74 16.18 -5.44
N ASN A 261 14.98 14.90 -5.75
CA ASN A 261 16.32 14.33 -5.91
C ASN A 261 16.90 14.49 -7.33
N ARG A 262 16.25 15.29 -8.21
CA ARG A 262 16.67 15.56 -9.59
C ARG A 262 16.91 14.30 -10.42
N THR A 263 16.13 13.26 -10.15
CA THR A 263 16.19 11.97 -10.84
C THR A 263 14.99 11.85 -11.76
N THR A 264 15.22 11.60 -13.05
CA THR A 264 14.14 11.31 -13.99
C THR A 264 13.67 9.86 -13.79
N SER A 265 12.38 9.69 -13.51
CA SER A 265 11.74 8.39 -13.30
C SER A 265 10.52 8.25 -14.19
N LYS A 266 10.29 7.03 -14.68
CA LYS A 266 9.11 6.67 -15.50
C LYS A 266 7.90 6.26 -14.66
N ILE A 267 7.97 6.34 -13.32
CA ILE A 267 6.96 5.77 -12.42
C ILE A 267 5.53 6.25 -12.71
N ARG A 268 5.35 7.52 -13.07
CA ARG A 268 4.04 8.09 -13.42
C ARG A 268 3.51 7.64 -14.79
N GLU A 269 4.40 7.29 -15.71
CA GLU A 269 4.06 6.89 -17.06
C GLU A 269 3.62 5.43 -17.13
N MET A 270 4.11 4.60 -16.20
CA MET A 270 3.79 3.19 -16.11
C MET A 270 2.28 2.96 -15.91
N PRO A 271 1.64 2.08 -16.70
CA PRO A 271 0.27 1.66 -16.43
C PRO A 271 0.18 0.98 -15.06
N ASN A 272 -0.77 1.43 -14.23
CA ASN A 272 -0.94 0.94 -12.86
C ASN A 272 -2.28 0.24 -12.71
N PHE A 273 -2.23 -1.04 -12.36
CA PHE A 273 -3.40 -1.77 -11.90
C PHE A 273 -3.58 -1.56 -10.38
N ASP A 274 -4.31 -0.50 -10.03
CA ASP A 274 -4.63 -0.17 -8.64
C ASP A 274 -5.79 -1.04 -8.13
N LEU A 275 -5.46 -1.98 -7.25
CA LEU A 275 -6.34 -3.03 -6.75
C LEU A 275 -7.51 -2.49 -5.92
N LEU A 276 -7.44 -1.28 -5.37
CA LEU A 276 -8.50 -0.71 -4.54
C LEU A 276 -9.80 -0.54 -5.34
N TYR A 277 -9.72 -0.08 -6.59
CA TYR A 277 -10.91 0.23 -7.38
C TYR A 277 -11.66 -1.02 -7.86
N PRO A 278 -11.00 -2.04 -8.45
CA PRO A 278 -11.63 -3.33 -8.70
C PRO A 278 -12.18 -3.95 -7.42
N SER A 279 -11.44 -3.85 -6.30
CA SER A 279 -11.91 -4.39 -5.02
C SER A 279 -13.21 -3.75 -4.55
N ARG A 280 -13.33 -2.42 -4.68
CA ARG A 280 -14.59 -1.72 -4.39
C ARG A 280 -15.70 -2.06 -5.39
N LYS A 281 -15.39 -2.35 -6.66
CA LYS A 281 -16.41 -2.78 -7.63
C LYS A 281 -16.98 -4.15 -7.29
N ILE A 282 -16.13 -5.08 -6.84
CA ILE A 282 -16.51 -6.47 -6.56
C ILE A 282 -17.07 -6.64 -5.13
N TRP A 283 -16.44 -6.02 -4.12
CA TRP A 283 -16.72 -6.33 -2.70
C TRP A 283 -17.32 -5.18 -1.90
N LYS A 284 -17.68 -4.04 -2.52
CA LYS A 284 -18.38 -2.97 -1.78
C LYS A 284 -19.72 -3.46 -1.26
N GLY A 285 -19.88 -3.37 0.06
CA GLY A 285 -21.06 -3.86 0.80
C GLY A 285 -20.94 -5.32 1.24
N ALA A 286 -19.96 -6.09 0.74
CA ALA A 286 -19.72 -7.46 1.19
C ALA A 286 -19.05 -7.49 2.58
N TYR A 287 -18.19 -6.52 2.86
CA TYR A 287 -17.43 -6.35 4.10
C TYR A 287 -17.64 -4.95 4.68
N GLU A 288 -17.20 -4.71 5.92
CA GLU A 288 -17.30 -3.39 6.59
C GLU A 288 -16.65 -2.28 5.76
N ASN A 289 -15.48 -2.56 5.20
CA ASN A 289 -14.76 -1.67 4.32
C ASN A 289 -13.88 -2.48 3.34
N CYS A 290 -13.28 -1.79 2.37
CA CYS A 290 -12.33 -2.38 1.41
C CYS A 290 -10.91 -1.89 1.69
N ARG A 291 -10.47 -1.86 2.96
CA ARG A 291 -9.04 -1.71 3.30
C ARG A 291 -8.32 -3.02 3.06
N LEU A 292 -7.01 -2.96 2.78
CA LEU A 292 -6.21 -4.13 2.44
C LEU A 292 -6.28 -5.20 3.54
N VAL A 293 -6.05 -4.82 4.80
CA VAL A 293 -6.18 -5.70 5.99
C VAL A 293 -7.56 -6.37 6.13
N THR A 294 -8.63 -5.68 5.75
CA THR A 294 -9.99 -6.22 5.80
C THR A 294 -10.21 -7.25 4.69
N LEU A 295 -9.70 -6.99 3.48
CA LEU A 295 -9.76 -7.95 2.38
C LEU A 295 -8.85 -9.16 2.66
N GLU A 296 -7.67 -8.95 3.23
CA GLU A 296 -6.78 -10.04 3.63
C GLU A 296 -7.46 -11.01 4.60
N SER A 297 -7.99 -10.50 5.72
CA SER A 297 -8.64 -11.33 6.73
C SER A 297 -9.95 -11.93 6.24
N GLN A 298 -10.86 -11.12 5.71
CA GLN A 298 -12.23 -11.56 5.42
C GLN A 298 -12.37 -12.28 4.07
N LEU A 299 -11.59 -11.86 3.06
CA LEU A 299 -11.64 -12.44 1.72
C LEU A 299 -10.57 -13.52 1.52
N LEU A 300 -9.31 -13.26 1.90
CA LEU A 300 -8.23 -14.25 1.72
C LEU A 300 -8.15 -15.24 2.88
N GLY A 301 -8.75 -14.96 4.04
CA GLY A 301 -8.73 -15.83 5.21
C GLY A 301 -7.39 -15.79 5.97
N MET A 302 -6.62 -14.72 5.81
CA MET A 302 -5.30 -14.58 6.42
C MET A 302 -5.39 -13.70 7.66
N GLU A 303 -4.97 -14.22 8.82
CA GLU A 303 -4.89 -13.47 10.07
C GLU A 303 -3.43 -13.15 10.38
N ARG A 304 -3.12 -11.87 10.67
CA ARG A 304 -1.80 -11.44 11.11
C ARG A 304 -1.73 -11.49 12.64
N GLY A 305 -0.74 -12.19 13.19
CA GLY A 305 -0.60 -12.36 14.65
C GLY A 305 -0.12 -11.12 15.39
N ASP A 306 0.90 -10.43 14.88
CA ASP A 306 1.61 -9.34 15.58
C ASP A 306 1.78 -8.09 14.69
N ASP A 307 0.75 -7.73 13.92
CA ASP A 307 0.86 -6.61 12.99
C ASP A 307 0.78 -5.24 13.68
N VAL A 308 1.55 -4.28 13.17
CA VAL A 308 1.54 -2.90 13.64
C VAL A 308 0.38 -2.13 13.02
N PRO A 309 -0.40 -1.34 13.79
CA PRO A 309 -1.38 -0.44 13.22
C PRO A 309 -0.71 0.59 12.28
N SER A 310 -1.17 0.69 11.04
CA SER A 310 -0.55 1.58 10.03
C SER A 310 -0.50 3.06 10.46
N GLU A 311 -1.44 3.48 11.30
CA GLU A 311 -1.46 4.84 11.90
C GLU A 311 -0.26 5.14 12.82
N TRP A 312 0.38 4.13 13.39
CA TRP A 312 1.52 4.30 14.29
C TRP A 312 2.87 4.24 13.56
N ILE A 313 2.89 3.67 12.36
CA ILE A 313 4.10 3.45 11.57
C ILE A 313 4.96 4.74 11.43
N PRO A 314 4.40 5.92 11.09
CA PRO A 314 5.19 7.14 11.01
C PRO A 314 5.88 7.49 12.34
N GLN A 315 5.16 7.36 13.46
CA GLN A 315 5.69 7.66 14.79
C GLN A 315 6.82 6.71 15.19
N LEU A 316 6.71 5.43 14.86
CA LEU A 316 7.75 4.45 15.11
C LEU A 316 9.04 4.80 14.35
N TYR A 317 8.91 5.26 13.10
CA TYR A 317 10.07 5.70 12.32
C TYR A 317 10.73 6.94 12.92
N PHE A 318 9.95 7.94 13.34
CA PHE A 318 10.49 9.11 14.02
C PHE A 318 11.24 8.75 15.31
N GLU A 319 10.72 7.83 16.11
CA GLU A 319 11.40 7.34 17.31
C GLU A 319 12.69 6.58 16.97
N TYR A 320 12.68 5.77 15.91
CA TYR A 320 13.86 5.08 15.43
C TYR A 320 14.96 6.06 15.02
N VAL A 321 14.67 7.06 14.18
CA VAL A 321 15.66 8.07 13.74
C VAL A 321 16.22 8.87 14.92
N GLN A 322 15.41 9.15 15.95
CA GLN A 322 15.85 9.89 17.14
C GLN A 322 16.71 9.06 18.09
N THR A 323 16.43 7.77 18.22
CA THR A 323 17.04 6.91 19.26
C THR A 323 18.10 5.97 18.71
N GLY A 324 18.08 5.69 17.41
CA GLY A 324 18.83 4.62 16.76
C GLY A 324 18.38 3.21 17.15
N ASN A 325 17.35 3.05 17.98
CA ASN A 325 16.91 1.75 18.46
C ASN A 325 15.84 1.15 17.54
N ALA A 326 16.19 0.05 16.88
CA ALA A 326 15.35 -0.59 15.87
C ALA A 326 14.26 -1.51 16.43
N GLN A 327 14.25 -1.83 17.73
CA GLN A 327 13.33 -2.82 18.32
C GLN A 327 11.85 -2.55 18.00
N ARG A 328 11.46 -1.27 17.96
CA ARG A 328 10.07 -0.87 17.72
C ARG A 328 9.72 -0.69 16.24
N ILE A 329 10.70 -0.48 15.37
CA ILE A 329 10.47 -0.33 13.92
C ILE A 329 10.48 -1.68 13.20
N THR A 330 11.12 -2.71 13.76
CA THR A 330 11.20 -4.06 13.16
C THR A 330 9.86 -4.63 12.67
N PRO A 331 8.72 -4.49 13.39
CA PRO A 331 7.44 -4.99 12.90
C PRO A 331 6.95 -4.33 11.60
N VAL A 332 7.38 -3.11 11.29
CA VAL A 332 7.00 -2.41 10.03
C VAL A 332 7.52 -3.16 8.80
N PHE A 333 8.67 -3.84 8.92
CA PHE A 333 9.18 -4.66 7.81
C PHE A 333 8.27 -5.84 7.50
N TYR A 334 7.74 -6.47 8.54
CA TYR A 334 6.75 -7.53 8.38
C TYR A 334 5.47 -6.97 7.74
N HIS A 335 4.94 -5.85 8.25
CA HIS A 335 3.74 -5.19 7.72
C HIS A 335 3.81 -4.96 6.21
N ASN A 336 4.80 -4.20 5.75
CA ASN A 336 4.99 -3.85 4.35
C ASN A 336 5.18 -5.11 3.47
N ARG A 337 5.89 -6.12 3.97
CA ARG A 337 6.06 -7.40 3.25
C ARG A 337 4.75 -8.16 3.10
N MET A 338 3.94 -8.20 4.16
CA MET A 338 2.62 -8.85 4.11
C MET A 338 1.63 -8.08 3.23
N ASP A 339 1.71 -6.76 3.19
CA ASP A 339 0.90 -5.94 2.29
C ASP A 339 1.19 -6.26 0.82
N ILE A 340 2.46 -6.44 0.45
CA ILE A 340 2.85 -6.88 -0.89
C ILE A 340 2.31 -8.28 -1.20
N LEU A 341 2.49 -9.26 -0.31
CA LEU A 341 1.93 -10.61 -0.52
C LEU A 341 0.40 -10.60 -0.63
N THR A 342 -0.26 -9.75 0.16
CA THR A 342 -1.70 -9.54 0.09
C THR A 342 -2.11 -8.98 -1.26
N MET A 343 -1.37 -8.00 -1.80
CA MET A 343 -1.64 -7.47 -3.13
C MET A 343 -1.50 -8.55 -4.22
N VAL A 344 -0.50 -9.44 -4.13
CA VAL A 344 -0.31 -10.55 -5.07
C VAL A 344 -1.52 -11.50 -5.03
N ALA A 345 -1.90 -11.95 -3.84
CA ALA A 345 -3.05 -12.85 -3.67
C ALA A 345 -4.38 -12.18 -4.05
N LEU A 346 -4.55 -10.89 -3.73
CA LEU A 346 -5.73 -10.11 -4.10
C LEU A 346 -5.82 -9.92 -5.62
N ALA A 347 -4.70 -9.64 -6.29
CA ALA A 347 -4.63 -9.58 -7.74
C ALA A 347 -5.06 -10.92 -8.34
N GLY A 348 -4.50 -12.04 -7.89
CA GLY A 348 -4.93 -13.38 -8.32
C GLY A 348 -6.43 -13.61 -8.11
N ARG A 349 -6.95 -13.25 -6.94
CA ARG A 349 -8.37 -13.41 -6.61
C ARG A 349 -9.29 -12.57 -7.50
N ILE A 350 -8.95 -11.31 -7.78
CA ILE A 350 -9.71 -10.43 -8.68
C ILE A 350 -9.81 -11.05 -10.08
N HIS A 351 -8.67 -11.52 -10.60
CA HIS A 351 -8.60 -12.14 -11.91
C HIS A 351 -9.38 -13.45 -11.97
N LEU A 352 -9.29 -14.29 -10.92
CA LEU A 352 -10.03 -15.54 -10.83
C LEU A 352 -11.53 -15.31 -10.80
N VAL A 353 -11.99 -14.41 -9.93
CA VAL A 353 -13.41 -14.08 -9.78
C VAL A 353 -14.00 -13.57 -11.10
N TYR A 354 -13.23 -12.81 -11.88
CA TYR A 354 -13.70 -12.32 -13.18
C TYR A 354 -13.58 -13.38 -14.29
N HIS A 355 -12.49 -14.13 -14.33
CA HIS A 355 -12.22 -15.09 -15.41
C HIS A 355 -13.10 -16.34 -15.31
N ASP A 356 -13.21 -16.91 -14.11
CA ASP A 356 -14.03 -18.09 -13.83
C ASP A 356 -14.76 -17.94 -12.47
N PRO A 357 -15.93 -17.28 -12.49
CA PRO A 357 -16.72 -17.07 -11.27
C PRO A 357 -17.18 -18.37 -10.59
N LEU A 358 -17.30 -19.48 -11.32
CA LEU A 358 -17.75 -20.76 -10.78
C LEU A 358 -16.65 -21.43 -9.97
N VAL A 359 -15.42 -21.41 -10.48
CA VAL A 359 -14.24 -21.92 -9.78
C VAL A 359 -13.89 -21.04 -8.58
N ALA A 360 -14.11 -19.73 -8.68
CA ALA A 360 -13.82 -18.80 -7.59
C ALA A 360 -14.61 -19.07 -6.30
N ARG A 361 -15.73 -19.82 -6.33
CA ARG A 361 -16.59 -20.12 -5.16
C ARG A 361 -16.83 -18.88 -4.28
N PRO A 362 -17.61 -17.91 -4.75
CA PRO A 362 -17.75 -16.64 -4.05
C PRO A 362 -18.33 -16.86 -2.63
N ARG A 363 -17.67 -16.29 -1.62
CA ARG A 363 -17.91 -16.60 -0.19
C ARG A 363 -19.17 -15.93 0.34
N ARG A 364 -19.69 -14.88 -0.32
CA ARG A 364 -20.88 -14.14 0.11
C ARG A 364 -21.86 -13.93 -1.06
N GLY A 365 -23.16 -13.88 -0.73
CA GLY A 365 -24.22 -13.59 -1.72
C GLY A 365 -24.05 -12.23 -2.42
N ILE A 366 -23.40 -11.26 -1.77
CA ILE A 366 -23.06 -9.97 -2.38
C ILE A 366 -22.03 -10.11 -3.50
N GLU A 367 -21.12 -11.09 -3.43
CA GLU A 367 -20.14 -11.32 -4.49
C GLU A 367 -20.85 -11.81 -5.77
N HIS A 368 -21.91 -12.63 -5.63
CA HIS A 368 -22.75 -13.05 -6.75
C HIS A 368 -23.51 -11.87 -7.36
N LEU A 369 -23.98 -10.93 -6.53
CA LEU A 369 -24.65 -9.71 -7.00
C LEU A 369 -23.68 -8.76 -7.71
N ALA A 370 -22.46 -8.61 -7.19
CA ALA A 370 -21.43 -7.79 -7.80
C ALA A 370 -20.94 -8.38 -9.13
N LEU A 371 -20.73 -9.69 -9.18
CA LEU A 371 -20.49 -10.44 -10.41
C LEU A 371 -21.61 -10.21 -11.43
N ARG A 372 -22.87 -10.25 -10.99
CA ARG A 372 -24.00 -9.96 -11.88
C ARG A 372 -23.91 -8.56 -12.48
N ARG A 373 -23.54 -7.52 -11.70
CA ARG A 373 -23.34 -6.14 -12.21
C ARG A 373 -22.14 -5.97 -13.14
N LEU A 374 -21.18 -6.90 -13.12
CA LEU A 374 -20.02 -6.88 -14.00
C LEU A 374 -20.33 -7.47 -15.38
N PHE A 375 -21.30 -8.40 -15.45
CA PHE A 375 -21.65 -9.13 -16.67
C PHE A 375 -23.05 -8.80 -17.23
N TRP A 376 -23.85 -8.01 -16.51
CA TRP A 376 -25.20 -7.55 -16.88
C TRP A 376 -25.38 -6.10 -16.45
#